data_AF-A0A1Q5ZUA4-F1
#
_entry.id   AF-A0A1Q5ZUA4-F1
#
_cell.length_a   1.000
_cell.length_b   1.000
_cell.length_c   1.000
_cell.angle_alpha   90.00
_cell.angle_beta   90.00
_cell.angle_gamma   90.00
#
_symmetry.space_group_name_H-M   'P 1'
#
loop_
_entity.id
_entity.type
_entity.pdbx_description
1 polymer ?
#
loop_
_entity_poly.entity_id
_entity_poly.type
_entity_poly.pdbx_seq_one_letter_code
_entity_poly.pdbx_strand_id
1 'polypeptide(L)'
;MTHYRYEWLQDYKKMRRTAIIYIIIFLSSCKFAEKQKYLFPDNYCGNIYIFTNVKNGSPKQYYAGNIRIYSVFQSGILLSQFKETYGITNKRFFFKTKNGNEIEFNGIPFQDDKASLDSNKVYAFYGNDTNITFPKSKDTVGIQIVTICKPKNFNNTNQEPFKKILVGSHFLPEDITYERLINIRNKANKLIKNTVFVND
;
A
#
# COMPACT_ATOMS: atom_id res chain seq x y z
N MET A 1 15.93 32.79 55.93
CA MET A 1 15.93 31.37 55.48
C MET A 1 14.68 30.96 54.70
N THR A 2 13.57 31.70 54.76
CA THR A 2 12.30 31.40 54.05
C THR A 2 12.29 31.83 52.57
N HIS A 3 13.10 32.82 52.18
CA HIS A 3 13.09 33.38 50.82
C HIS A 3 13.60 32.38 49.76
N TYR A 4 14.73 31.72 50.03
CA TYR A 4 15.32 30.69 49.16
C TYR A 4 14.40 29.48 48.92
N ARG A 5 13.51 29.16 49.87
CA ARG A 5 12.58 28.03 49.75
C ARG A 5 11.42 28.34 48.79
N TYR A 6 11.06 29.61 48.63
CA TYR A 6 9.99 30.04 47.73
C TYR A 6 10.46 30.06 46.27
N GLU A 7 11.68 30.54 46.02
CA GLU A 7 12.28 30.59 44.67
C GLU A 7 12.46 29.19 44.08
N TRP A 8 12.99 28.24 44.86
CA TRP A 8 13.14 26.84 44.43
C TRP A 8 11.82 26.17 44.04
N LEU A 9 10.74 26.46 44.78
CA LEU A 9 9.41 25.92 44.46
C LEU A 9 8.82 26.53 43.19
N GLN A 10 9.12 27.79 42.88
CA GLN A 10 8.70 28.43 41.63
C GLN A 10 9.47 27.86 40.44
N ASP A 11 10.78 27.68 40.58
CA ASP A 11 11.63 27.09 39.53
C ASP A 11 11.28 25.62 39.26
N TYR A 12 11.00 24.83 40.29
CA TYR A 12 10.52 23.45 40.13
C TYR A 12 9.18 23.39 39.37
N LYS A 13 8.22 24.28 39.70
CA LYS A 13 6.95 24.38 38.98
C LYS A 13 7.15 24.80 37.53
N LYS A 14 8.08 25.73 37.26
CA LYS A 14 8.44 26.19 35.92
C LYS A 14 9.07 25.05 35.11
N MET A 15 10.10 24.38 35.64
CA MET A 15 10.75 23.23 35.01
C MET A 15 9.77 22.10 34.71
N ARG A 16 8.88 21.76 35.65
CA ARG A 16 7.83 20.75 35.46
C ARG A 16 6.87 21.13 34.34
N ARG A 17 6.44 22.40 34.26
CA ARG A 17 5.57 22.89 33.19
C ARG A 17 6.26 22.81 31.83
N THR A 18 7.51 23.21 31.74
CA THR A 18 8.27 23.15 30.48
C THR A 18 8.48 21.71 30.03
N ALA A 19 8.81 20.79 30.95
CA ALA A 19 8.97 19.37 30.63
C ALA A 19 7.67 18.73 30.09
N ILE A 20 6.51 19.07 30.67
CA ILE A 20 5.21 18.60 30.20
C ILE A 20 4.93 19.08 28.76
N ILE A 21 5.25 20.35 28.46
CA ILE A 21 5.07 20.91 27.10
C ILE A 21 5.96 20.16 26.10
N TYR A 22 7.22 19.89 26.44
CA TYR A 22 8.11 19.12 25.56
C TYR A 22 7.63 17.69 25.34
N ILE A 23 7.07 17.03 26.36
CA ILE A 23 6.48 15.68 26.22
C ILE A 23 5.27 15.72 25.29
N ILE A 24 4.38 16.70 25.40
CA ILE A 24 3.21 16.84 24.53
C ILE A 24 3.63 17.07 23.07
N ILE A 25 4.64 17.91 22.83
CA ILE A 25 5.19 18.15 21.49
C ILE A 25 5.79 16.85 20.92
N PHE A 26 6.54 16.10 21.72
CA PHE A 26 7.16 14.84 21.28
C PHE A 26 6.11 13.78 20.91
N LEU A 27 5.02 13.68 21.67
CA LEU A 27 3.93 12.72 21.41
C LEU A 27 3.13 13.03 20.14
N SER A 28 3.10 14.29 19.68
CA SER A 28 2.37 14.71 18.47
C SER A 28 3.05 14.34 17.14
N SER A 29 4.27 13.76 17.18
CA SER A 29 5.04 13.44 15.98
C SER A 29 4.67 12.10 15.31
N CYS A 30 3.85 11.26 15.96
CA CYS A 30 3.43 9.98 15.40
C CYS A 30 2.34 10.19 14.32
N LYS A 31 2.74 10.22 13.04
CA LYS A 31 1.82 10.36 11.90
C LYS A 31 1.33 8.99 11.43
N PHE A 32 0.04 8.71 11.59
CA PHE A 32 -0.61 7.55 10.97
C PHE A 32 -0.72 7.75 9.45
N ALA A 33 -0.41 6.72 8.66
CA ALA A 33 -0.61 6.77 7.22
C ALA A 33 -2.10 6.67 6.89
N GLU A 34 -2.51 7.25 5.74
CA GLU A 34 -3.88 7.12 5.25
C GLU A 34 -4.27 5.64 5.06
N LYS A 35 -5.53 5.31 5.37
CA LYS A 35 -6.08 3.95 5.20
C LYS A 35 -6.17 3.61 3.73
N GLN A 36 -6.00 2.33 3.40
CA GLN A 36 -5.92 1.85 2.02
C GLN A 36 -6.85 0.66 1.81
N LYS A 37 -7.63 0.73 0.73
CA LYS A 37 -8.55 -0.31 0.27
C LYS A 37 -8.13 -0.75 -1.13
N TYR A 38 -7.75 -2.01 -1.27
CA TYR A 38 -7.39 -2.61 -2.55
C TYR A 38 -8.56 -3.43 -3.07
N LEU A 39 -9.02 -3.10 -4.27
CA LEU A 39 -10.10 -3.79 -4.97
C LEU A 39 -9.50 -4.54 -6.16
N PHE A 40 -9.55 -5.86 -6.09
CA PHE A 40 -9.04 -6.74 -7.13
C PHE A 40 -10.18 -7.29 -7.99
N PRO A 41 -9.90 -7.60 -9.28
CA PRO A 41 -10.86 -8.29 -10.12
C PRO A 41 -11.20 -9.66 -9.53
N ASP A 42 -12.45 -10.09 -9.74
CA ASP A 42 -12.92 -11.39 -9.30
C ASP A 42 -11.99 -12.52 -9.77
N ASN A 43 -11.72 -13.47 -8.87
CA ASN A 43 -10.86 -14.63 -9.12
C ASN A 43 -9.42 -14.33 -9.58
N TYR A 44 -8.90 -13.12 -9.36
CA TYR A 44 -7.50 -12.80 -9.70
C TYR A 44 -6.51 -13.56 -8.80
N CYS A 45 -5.48 -14.15 -9.40
CA CYS A 45 -4.32 -14.74 -8.72
C CYS A 45 -3.05 -14.38 -9.49
N GLY A 46 -1.99 -14.00 -8.79
CA GLY A 46 -0.73 -13.55 -9.40
C GLY A 46 -0.19 -12.25 -8.80
N ASN A 47 0.80 -11.67 -9.48
CA ASN A 47 1.46 -10.43 -9.07
C ASN A 47 0.72 -9.20 -9.59
N ILE A 48 0.51 -8.25 -8.70
CA ILE A 48 -0.11 -6.97 -8.97
C ILE A 48 0.91 -5.87 -8.74
N TYR A 49 1.03 -4.98 -9.72
CA TYR A 49 1.98 -3.87 -9.72
C TYR A 49 1.21 -2.55 -9.68
N ILE A 50 1.38 -1.82 -8.58
CA ILE A 50 0.75 -0.52 -8.39
C ILE A 50 1.83 0.55 -8.44
N PHE A 51 1.83 1.30 -9.53
CA PHE A 51 2.71 2.42 -9.77
C PHE A 51 2.05 3.68 -9.22
N THR A 52 2.72 4.36 -8.31
CA THR A 52 2.25 5.60 -7.67
C THR A 52 3.02 6.80 -8.20
N ASN A 53 2.48 8.01 -7.99
CA ASN A 53 3.03 9.28 -8.48
C ASN A 53 3.05 9.40 -10.02
N VAL A 54 2.10 8.78 -10.71
CA VAL A 54 1.95 8.86 -12.17
C VAL A 54 0.95 9.96 -12.53
N LYS A 55 1.41 11.10 -13.08
CA LYS A 55 0.57 12.28 -13.40
C LYS A 55 -0.65 11.96 -14.27
N ASN A 56 -0.48 11.12 -15.29
CA ASN A 56 -1.56 10.68 -16.20
C ASN A 56 -2.10 9.29 -15.82
N GLY A 57 -1.92 8.86 -14.58
CA GLY A 57 -2.47 7.61 -14.07
C GLY A 57 -3.96 7.74 -13.73
N SER A 58 -4.54 6.64 -13.23
CA SER A 58 -5.89 6.63 -12.69
C SER A 58 -6.03 7.72 -11.60
N PRO A 59 -7.14 8.48 -11.63
CA PRO A 59 -7.38 9.55 -10.69
C PRO A 59 -7.47 9.02 -9.26
N LYS A 60 -7.14 9.87 -8.29
CA LYS A 60 -7.24 9.53 -6.87
C LYS A 60 -8.71 9.27 -6.51
N GLN A 61 -8.98 8.10 -5.96
CA GLN A 61 -10.32 7.71 -5.49
C GLN A 61 -10.31 7.55 -3.97
N TYR A 62 -11.25 8.19 -3.30
CA TYR A 62 -11.40 8.11 -1.85
C TYR A 62 -12.77 7.53 -1.49
N TYR A 63 -12.80 6.61 -0.53
CA TYR A 63 -14.02 6.20 0.16
C TYR A 63 -14.16 6.98 1.47
N ALA A 64 -15.35 7.51 1.75
CA ALA A 64 -15.66 8.30 2.94
C ALA A 64 -14.61 9.41 3.26
N GLY A 65 -13.99 9.98 2.21
CA GLY A 65 -13.05 11.09 2.30
C GLY A 65 -11.63 10.78 2.82
N ASN A 66 -11.37 9.60 3.40
CA ASN A 66 -10.07 9.31 4.05
C ASN A 66 -9.48 7.93 3.77
N ILE A 67 -10.15 7.08 3.00
CA ILE A 67 -9.64 5.77 2.60
C ILE A 67 -9.28 5.81 1.12
N ARG A 68 -8.01 5.62 0.79
CA ARG A 68 -7.55 5.51 -0.60
C ARG A 68 -8.05 4.22 -1.22
N ILE A 69 -8.65 4.31 -2.40
CA ILE A 69 -9.12 3.14 -3.16
C ILE A 69 -8.13 2.87 -4.31
N TYR A 70 -7.62 1.64 -4.35
CA TYR A 70 -6.82 1.12 -5.45
C TYR A 70 -7.64 0.09 -6.21
N SER A 71 -8.32 0.52 -7.27
CA SER A 71 -9.09 -0.35 -8.16
C SER A 71 -8.16 -0.94 -9.22
N VAL A 72 -7.78 -2.20 -9.06
CA VAL A 72 -6.83 -2.89 -9.94
C VAL A 72 -7.58 -3.51 -11.12
N PHE A 73 -7.02 -3.36 -12.32
CA PHE A 73 -7.57 -3.94 -13.55
C PHE A 73 -7.23 -5.43 -13.70
N GLN A 74 -7.91 -6.14 -14.61
CA GLN A 74 -7.64 -7.56 -14.93
C GLN A 74 -6.18 -7.80 -15.36
N SER A 75 -5.49 -6.78 -15.86
CA SER A 75 -4.07 -6.86 -16.22
C SER A 75 -3.12 -7.00 -15.03
N GLY A 76 -3.59 -6.74 -13.79
CA GLY A 76 -2.73 -6.69 -12.61
C GLY A 76 -1.86 -5.44 -12.53
N ILE A 77 -2.01 -4.46 -13.42
CA ILE A 77 -1.21 -3.23 -13.42
C ILE A 77 -2.10 -2.03 -13.16
N LEU A 78 -1.77 -1.23 -12.15
CA LEU A 78 -2.44 0.03 -11.83
C LEU A 78 -1.42 1.17 -11.86
N LEU A 79 -1.66 2.16 -12.72
CA LEU A 79 -0.95 3.44 -12.69
C LEU A 79 -1.81 4.43 -11.90
N SER A 80 -1.29 5.05 -10.85
CA SER A 80 -2.07 5.89 -9.94
C SER A 80 -1.42 7.25 -9.72
N GLN A 81 -2.28 8.28 -9.63
CA GLN A 81 -1.89 9.63 -9.21
C GLN A 81 -1.65 9.76 -7.70
N PHE A 82 -1.94 8.74 -6.89
CA PHE A 82 -1.61 8.76 -5.47
C PHE A 82 -0.10 8.92 -5.26
N LYS A 83 0.30 9.74 -4.27
CA LYS A 83 1.70 9.75 -3.82
C LYS A 83 1.98 8.54 -2.93
N GLU A 84 3.22 8.12 -2.81
CA GLU A 84 3.60 7.14 -1.79
C GLU A 84 3.20 7.61 -0.39
N THR A 85 2.88 6.65 0.47
CA THR A 85 2.61 6.87 1.90
C THR A 85 3.62 6.10 2.72
N TYR A 86 4.16 6.77 3.72
CA TYR A 86 5.11 6.20 4.66
C TYR A 86 4.47 6.10 6.04
N GLY A 87 4.94 5.15 6.85
CA GLY A 87 4.43 4.89 8.21
C GLY A 87 3.54 3.65 8.29
N ILE A 88 2.85 3.51 9.43
CA ILE A 88 1.97 2.36 9.70
C ILE A 88 0.74 2.48 8.80
N THR A 89 0.66 1.62 7.79
CA THR A 89 -0.47 1.59 6.85
C THR A 89 -1.53 0.58 7.29
N ASN A 90 -2.79 0.99 7.32
CA ASN A 90 -3.92 0.06 7.46
C ASN A 90 -4.40 -0.33 6.06
N LYS A 91 -3.98 -1.50 5.59
CA LYS A 91 -4.31 -2.05 4.27
C LYS A 91 -5.40 -3.10 4.40
N ARG A 92 -6.46 -2.98 3.60
CA ARG A 92 -7.56 -3.95 3.50
C ARG A 92 -7.72 -4.40 2.05
N PHE A 93 -7.95 -5.69 1.84
CA PHE A 93 -7.90 -6.34 0.54
C PHE A 93 -9.25 -6.98 0.22
N PHE A 94 -9.77 -6.72 -0.98
CA PHE A 94 -11.09 -7.18 -1.39
C PHE A 94 -11.07 -7.69 -2.83
N PHE A 95 -11.85 -8.73 -3.10
CA PHE A 95 -12.29 -9.05 -4.46
C PHE A 95 -13.56 -8.27 -4.78
N LYS A 96 -13.62 -7.69 -5.97
CA LYS A 96 -14.84 -7.08 -6.51
C LYS A 96 -15.49 -8.08 -7.47
N THR A 97 -16.65 -8.60 -7.08
CA THR A 97 -17.40 -9.56 -7.91
C THR A 97 -18.02 -8.86 -9.12
N LYS A 98 -18.42 -9.64 -10.13
CA LYS A 98 -19.14 -9.13 -11.31
C LYS A 98 -20.42 -8.35 -10.95
N ASN A 99 -21.05 -8.72 -9.83
CA ASN A 99 -22.28 -8.09 -9.35
C ASN A 99 -22.00 -6.82 -8.53
N GLY A 100 -20.73 -6.43 -8.37
CA GLY A 100 -20.31 -5.25 -7.61
C GLY A 100 -20.12 -5.47 -6.11
N ASN A 101 -20.32 -6.70 -5.61
CA ASN A 101 -20.08 -7.03 -4.20
C ASN A 101 -18.58 -7.07 -3.91
N GLU A 102 -18.22 -6.77 -2.66
CA GLU A 102 -16.85 -6.77 -2.19
C GLU A 102 -16.65 -7.88 -1.15
N ILE A 103 -15.69 -8.76 -1.40
CA ILE A 103 -15.36 -9.90 -0.52
C ILE A 103 -13.99 -9.64 0.08
N GLU A 104 -13.93 -9.38 1.38
CA GLU A 104 -12.69 -9.12 2.10
C GLU A 104 -11.88 -10.39 2.30
N PHE A 105 -10.56 -10.28 2.21
CA PHE A 105 -9.63 -11.36 2.54
C PHE A 105 -8.36 -10.82 3.20
N ASN A 106 -7.58 -11.74 3.78
CA ASN A 106 -6.48 -11.37 4.65
C ASN A 106 -5.24 -10.93 3.86
N GLY A 107 -4.61 -9.85 4.32
CA GLY A 107 -3.31 -9.41 3.86
C GLY A 107 -2.20 -9.83 4.82
N ILE A 108 -1.06 -10.27 4.29
CA ILE A 108 0.11 -10.68 5.05
C ILE A 108 1.34 -9.93 4.54
N PRO A 109 2.10 -9.24 5.40
CA PRO A 109 3.41 -8.71 5.03
C PRO A 109 4.34 -9.79 4.45
N PHE A 110 5.16 -9.46 3.45
CA PHE A 110 6.11 -10.42 2.86
C PHE A 110 7.10 -11.00 3.88
N GLN A 111 7.41 -10.24 4.93
CA GLN A 111 8.35 -10.59 5.99
C GLN A 111 7.78 -11.55 7.05
N ASP A 112 6.46 -11.74 7.07
CA ASP A 112 5.80 -12.54 8.11
C ASP A 112 5.88 -14.04 7.81
N ASP A 113 5.86 -14.84 8.87
CA ASP A 113 5.88 -16.30 8.77
C ASP A 113 4.62 -16.83 8.05
N LYS A 114 4.84 -17.75 7.11
CA LYS A 114 3.81 -18.36 6.27
C LYS A 114 3.47 -19.79 6.70
N ALA A 115 4.15 -20.34 7.72
CA ALA A 115 4.00 -21.72 8.13
C ALA A 115 2.61 -22.05 8.72
N SER A 116 1.89 -21.05 9.25
CA SER A 116 0.59 -21.21 9.91
C SER A 116 -0.61 -20.82 9.06
N LEU A 117 -0.44 -20.65 7.75
CA LEU A 117 -1.53 -20.22 6.87
C LEU A 117 -2.54 -21.33 6.61
N ASP A 118 -3.83 -20.97 6.69
CA ASP A 118 -4.95 -21.86 6.41
C ASP A 118 -4.95 -22.20 4.92
N SER A 119 -4.82 -23.49 4.61
CA SER A 119 -4.72 -23.95 3.23
C SER A 119 -5.98 -23.63 2.41
N ASN A 120 -7.12 -23.36 3.04
CA ASN A 120 -8.39 -23.08 2.39
C ASN A 120 -8.72 -21.59 2.27
N LYS A 121 -7.76 -20.71 2.54
CA LYS A 121 -7.93 -19.25 2.43
C LYS A 121 -7.04 -18.65 1.35
N VAL A 122 -7.51 -17.53 0.80
CA VAL A 122 -6.75 -16.68 -0.12
C VAL A 122 -6.10 -15.56 0.65
N TYR A 123 -4.87 -15.22 0.27
CA TYR A 123 -4.07 -14.21 0.94
C TYR A 123 -3.46 -13.22 -0.06
N ALA A 124 -3.40 -11.95 0.34
CA ALA A 124 -2.62 -10.92 -0.34
C ALA A 124 -1.28 -10.73 0.38
N PHE A 125 -0.19 -11.07 -0.26
CA PHE A 125 1.14 -10.78 0.25
C PHE A 125 1.57 -9.38 -0.19
N TYR A 126 2.05 -8.54 0.73
CA TYR A 126 2.37 -7.15 0.44
C TYR A 126 3.61 -6.66 1.19
N GLY A 127 4.23 -5.58 0.71
CA GLY A 127 5.39 -4.98 1.37
C GLY A 127 6.59 -4.88 0.43
N ASN A 128 7.76 -4.59 1.00
CA ASN A 128 8.99 -4.56 0.22
C ASN A 128 9.44 -5.99 -0.08
N ASP A 129 9.46 -6.35 -1.35
CA ASP A 129 10.24 -7.50 -1.79
C ASP A 129 11.73 -7.10 -1.74
N THR A 130 12.48 -7.71 -0.83
CA THR A 130 13.91 -7.44 -0.66
C THR A 130 14.73 -7.81 -1.88
N ASN A 131 14.20 -8.64 -2.78
CA ASN A 131 14.88 -9.06 -4.00
C ASN A 131 14.70 -8.05 -5.15
N ILE A 132 13.78 -7.09 -5.01
CA ILE A 132 13.48 -6.09 -6.05
C ILE A 132 13.73 -4.70 -5.50
N THR A 133 14.93 -4.17 -5.74
CA THR A 133 15.25 -2.78 -5.39
C THR A 133 14.96 -1.87 -6.57
N PHE A 134 14.03 -0.93 -6.41
CA PHE A 134 13.84 0.15 -7.38
C PHE A 134 14.67 1.37 -6.97
N PRO A 135 15.41 2.01 -7.90
CA PRO A 135 16.13 3.24 -7.57
C PRO A 135 15.13 4.31 -7.10
N LYS A 136 15.36 4.86 -5.90
CA LYS A 136 14.52 5.88 -5.28
C LYS A 136 14.97 7.26 -5.72
N SER A 137 14.09 8.04 -6.31
CA SER A 137 14.23 9.50 -6.43
C SER A 137 12.94 10.19 -5.99
N LYS A 138 13.06 11.43 -5.51
CA LYS A 138 11.96 12.24 -4.97
C LYS A 138 10.81 12.47 -5.96
N ASP A 139 11.10 12.35 -7.26
CA ASP A 139 10.15 12.47 -8.38
C ASP A 139 9.93 11.15 -9.11
N THR A 140 10.39 10.04 -8.55
CA THR A 140 10.18 8.75 -9.20
C THR A 140 8.82 8.18 -8.89
N VAL A 141 8.28 7.50 -9.91
CA VAL A 141 7.17 6.59 -9.74
C VAL A 141 7.53 5.53 -8.68
N GLY A 142 6.71 5.46 -7.64
CA GLY A 142 6.79 4.44 -6.60
C GLY A 142 6.15 3.14 -7.09
N ILE A 143 6.61 1.98 -6.61
CA ILE A 143 6.07 0.69 -7.02
C ILE A 143 5.72 -0.12 -5.79
N GLN A 144 4.46 -0.54 -5.69
CA GLN A 144 3.99 -1.49 -4.69
C GLN A 144 3.66 -2.80 -5.40
N ILE A 145 4.11 -3.92 -4.81
CA ILE A 145 3.80 -5.26 -5.30
C ILE A 145 2.85 -5.90 -4.30
N VAL A 146 1.74 -6.42 -4.82
CA VAL A 146 0.83 -7.27 -4.06
C VAL A 146 0.69 -8.59 -4.79
N THR A 147 0.97 -9.70 -4.11
CA THR A 147 0.84 -11.03 -4.71
C THR A 147 -0.36 -11.74 -4.11
N ILE A 148 -1.31 -12.14 -4.94
CA ILE A 148 -2.47 -12.92 -4.52
C ILE A 148 -2.19 -14.39 -4.82
N CYS A 149 -2.14 -15.22 -3.78
CA CYS A 149 -1.85 -16.65 -3.92
C CYS A 149 -2.93 -17.51 -3.27
N LYS A 150 -3.05 -18.73 -3.81
CA LYS A 150 -3.68 -19.87 -3.13
C LYS A 150 -2.57 -20.78 -2.57
N PRO A 151 -2.71 -21.30 -1.34
CA PRO A 151 -1.84 -22.35 -0.82
C PRO A 151 -1.82 -23.58 -1.74
N LYS A 152 -0.70 -24.34 -1.75
CA LYS A 152 -0.54 -25.53 -2.61
C LYS A 152 -1.65 -26.57 -2.43
N ASN A 153 -2.26 -26.65 -1.25
CA ASN A 153 -3.30 -27.61 -0.89
C ASN A 153 -4.70 -26.98 -0.82
N PHE A 154 -4.96 -25.92 -1.60
CA PHE A 154 -6.23 -25.18 -1.56
C PHE A 154 -7.41 -26.04 -2.06
N ASN A 155 -8.36 -26.31 -1.16
CA ASN A 155 -9.54 -27.09 -1.50
C ASN A 155 -10.64 -26.18 -2.09
N ASN A 156 -10.89 -26.31 -3.40
CA ASN A 156 -11.83 -25.48 -4.16
C ASN A 156 -13.31 -25.66 -3.79
N THR A 157 -13.65 -26.47 -2.79
CA THR A 157 -15.02 -26.95 -2.58
C THR A 157 -15.94 -25.96 -1.86
N ASN A 158 -15.44 -24.97 -1.09
CA ASN A 158 -16.28 -24.34 -0.06
C ASN A 158 -16.26 -22.80 0.07
N GLN A 159 -15.72 -22.03 -0.87
CA GLN A 159 -15.82 -20.56 -0.79
C GLN A 159 -16.27 -19.98 -2.12
N GLU A 160 -17.49 -19.43 -2.18
CA GLU A 160 -17.80 -18.40 -3.18
C GLU A 160 -16.91 -17.17 -2.88
N PRO A 161 -16.18 -16.62 -3.87
CA PRO A 161 -16.47 -16.60 -5.31
C PRO A 161 -15.80 -17.70 -6.16
N PHE A 162 -15.19 -18.72 -5.54
CA PHE A 162 -14.33 -19.70 -6.24
C PHE A 162 -15.08 -20.93 -6.79
N LYS A 163 -16.42 -20.91 -6.85
CA LYS A 163 -17.17 -21.93 -7.60
C LYS A 163 -16.94 -21.72 -9.09
N LYS A 164 -16.27 -22.71 -9.69
CA LYS A 164 -16.06 -22.98 -11.13
C LYS A 164 -14.82 -22.33 -11.77
N ILE A 165 -13.96 -23.24 -12.23
CA ILE A 165 -12.89 -23.17 -13.23
C ILE A 165 -12.75 -21.81 -13.95
N LEU A 166 -11.59 -21.18 -13.78
CA LEU A 166 -11.10 -20.15 -14.69
C LEU A 166 -9.87 -20.69 -15.43
N VAL A 167 -10.14 -21.17 -16.63
CA VAL A 167 -9.21 -21.12 -17.76
C VAL A 167 -9.00 -19.65 -18.05
N GLY A 168 -7.87 -19.11 -17.61
CA GLY A 168 -7.39 -17.79 -17.97
C GLY A 168 -5.92 -17.94 -18.33
N SER A 169 -5.65 -18.16 -19.61
CA SER A 169 -4.31 -17.99 -20.17
C SER A 169 -3.85 -16.54 -19.98
N HIS A 170 -2.53 -16.36 -19.81
CA HIS A 170 -1.77 -15.10 -19.75
C HIS A 170 -1.84 -14.39 -18.38
N PHE A 171 -0.76 -14.23 -17.61
CA PHE A 171 0.67 -14.13 -17.91
C PHE A 171 1.46 -14.91 -16.84
N LEU A 172 2.52 -15.62 -17.23
CA LEU A 172 3.42 -16.18 -16.24
C LEU A 172 4.12 -15.01 -15.51
N PRO A 173 4.46 -15.11 -14.22
CA PRO A 173 5.28 -14.13 -13.50
C PRO A 173 6.59 -13.78 -14.24
N GLU A 174 6.99 -14.65 -15.16
CA GLU A 174 8.12 -14.58 -16.08
C GLU A 174 7.95 -13.51 -17.19
N ASP A 175 6.71 -13.07 -17.49
CA ASP A 175 6.42 -12.22 -18.67
C ASP A 175 6.57 -10.71 -18.44
N ILE A 176 6.77 -10.29 -17.19
CA ILE A 176 7.08 -8.91 -16.84
C ILE A 176 8.48 -8.89 -16.20
N THR A 177 9.49 -8.87 -17.06
CA THR A 177 10.88 -8.69 -16.63
C THR A 177 11.04 -7.38 -15.86
N TYR A 178 11.99 -7.33 -14.94
CA TYR A 178 12.39 -6.11 -14.23
C TYR A 178 12.68 -4.96 -15.22
N GLU A 179 13.28 -5.26 -16.37
CA GLU A 179 13.48 -4.30 -17.46
C GLU A 179 12.17 -3.76 -18.04
N ARG A 180 11.14 -4.59 -18.18
CA ARG A 180 9.82 -4.16 -18.65
C ARG A 180 9.15 -3.24 -17.63
N LEU A 181 9.26 -3.53 -16.33
CA LEU A 181 8.80 -2.63 -15.26
C LEU A 181 9.55 -1.30 -15.29
N ILE A 182 10.88 -1.33 -15.47
CA ILE A 182 11.71 -0.14 -15.65
C ILE A 182 11.29 0.63 -16.90
N ASN A 183 11.01 -0.04 -18.01
CA ASN A 183 10.59 0.62 -19.26
C ASN A 183 9.22 1.25 -19.12
N ILE A 184 8.25 0.59 -18.47
CA ILE A 184 6.95 1.18 -18.14
C ILE A 184 7.15 2.41 -17.24
N ARG A 185 7.99 2.29 -16.20
CA ARG A 185 8.34 3.38 -15.28
C ARG A 185 9.01 4.55 -16.00
N ASN A 186 9.97 4.28 -16.87
CA ASN A 186 10.72 5.29 -17.64
C ASN A 186 9.83 5.96 -18.68
N LYS A 187 8.94 5.22 -19.35
CA LYS A 187 7.93 5.77 -20.24
C LYS A 187 6.96 6.68 -19.48
N ALA A 188 6.49 6.26 -18.30
CA ALA A 188 5.68 7.09 -17.42
C ALA A 188 6.44 8.37 -16.98
N ASN A 189 7.72 8.25 -16.58
CA ASN A 189 8.56 9.39 -16.20
C ASN A 189 8.83 10.35 -17.35
N LYS A 190 9.02 9.86 -18.58
CA LYS A 190 9.22 10.70 -19.78
C LYS A 190 7.98 11.53 -20.11
N LEU A 191 6.78 10.95 -19.93
CA LEU A 191 5.52 11.69 -20.08
C LEU A 191 5.35 12.79 -19.03
N ILE A 192 5.90 12.60 -17.82
CA ILE A 192 5.92 13.64 -16.77
C ILE A 192 6.83 14.80 -17.18
N LYS A 193 8.05 14.54 -17.67
CA LYS A 193 8.98 15.59 -18.11
C LYS A 193 8.45 16.40 -19.29
N ASN A 194 7.86 15.74 -20.29
CA ASN A 194 7.37 16.43 -21.50
C ASN A 194 6.12 17.29 -21.27
N THR A 195 5.38 17.12 -20.17
CA THR A 195 4.26 18.02 -19.81
C THR A 195 4.69 19.23 -19.00
N VAL A 196 5.97 19.34 -18.61
CA VAL A 196 6.52 20.53 -17.94
C VAL A 196 6.99 21.57 -18.96
N PHE A 197 7.42 21.14 -20.15
CA PHE A 197 7.96 22.02 -21.21
C PHE A 197 6.91 22.54 -22.23
N VAL A 198 5.62 22.28 -22.03
CA VAL A 198 4.55 22.71 -22.95
C VAL A 198 3.71 23.85 -22.35
N ASN A 199 4.04 24.32 -21.15
CA ASN A 199 3.34 25.40 -20.45
C ASN A 199 4.23 26.64 -20.21
N ASP A 200 5.30 26.82 -20.98
CA ASP A 200 6.06 28.07 -21.04
C ASP A 200 5.77 28.80 -22.37
#